data_AF-A0A946FH31-F1
#
_entry.id   AF-A0A946FH31-F1
#
_cell.length_a   1.000
_cell.length_b   1.000
_cell.length_c   1.000
_cell.angle_alpha   90.00
_cell.angle_beta   90.00
_cell.angle_gamma   90.00
#
_symmetry.space_group_name_H-M   'P 1'
#
loop_
_entity.id
_entity.type
_entity.pdbx_description
1 polymer ?
#
loop_
_entity_poly.entity_id
_entity_poly.type
_entity_poly.pdbx_seq_one_letter_code
_entity_poly.pdbx_strand_id
1 'polypeptide(L)'
;MSKTTEKIRCDACPVMCYIADGNSGACDRYANKDGQIIRLDPLTILDRRIEAGDAVKPFLGAEWDGNLHQENGAFVTAIGAGTTYPDYKPAPFIVGQHHDNADFVTVVTEAIFSYCGVKVKIDTDRHLGKEGAVIRANGEPVGLVMTSEYGSQMLSLGGVDHLTGGSKAEGRVTCDALMKLCNKEPVELSIDGGSTVIVESGKAPIVDGKMEHRMRVGCGSATIGMFASQWLGHVDEVVVVDDHITGVVSEHQAGKVLDWPDTGITINGRRSTPGRYFQVAEPGLGWGGTNLEDPLKILGAWRQAKGARPGLTMLMVSTTGEHSGYYILDDDLVPQPHPMPKDLQDSVDLIAENCEPALCTVMFMGGAGGSLRAGVTTNPIRLTESVQSRQTKVTCGGIEGFIWPGGGITIMVDVANMPENAFGYVPTPAIVAPLEFTTTKDEYIALGGHAEQIRSVADIIKTGGEYSKDSQVLSVISSDHDD
;
A
#
# COMPACT_ATOMS: atom_id res chain seq x y z
N MET A 1 -1.40 55.55 -0.37
CA MET A 1 -1.80 54.79 -1.57
C MET A 1 -1.64 53.33 -1.24
N SER A 2 -2.76 52.60 -1.11
CA SER A 2 -2.73 51.14 -0.94
C SER A 2 -2.07 50.55 -2.19
N LYS A 3 -0.91 49.88 -2.05
CA LYS A 3 -0.37 49.04 -3.12
C LYS A 3 -1.47 48.02 -3.43
N THR A 4 -2.17 48.19 -4.55
CA THR A 4 -3.04 47.15 -5.08
C THR A 4 -2.14 45.94 -5.28
N THR A 5 -2.35 44.87 -4.49
CA THR A 5 -1.60 43.62 -4.64
C THR A 5 -1.87 43.11 -6.04
N GLU A 6 -0.85 43.14 -6.89
CA GLU A 6 -0.98 42.74 -8.29
C GLU A 6 -1.26 41.24 -8.31
N LYS A 7 -2.48 40.88 -8.73
CA LYS A 7 -2.89 39.49 -8.90
C LYS A 7 -2.60 39.08 -10.33
N ILE A 8 -1.89 37.98 -10.51
CA ILE A 8 -1.67 37.37 -11.81
C ILE A 8 -2.47 36.07 -11.94
N ARG A 9 -2.83 35.71 -13.16
CA ARG A 9 -3.49 34.45 -13.46
C ARG A 9 -2.44 33.37 -13.67
N CYS A 10 -2.47 32.32 -12.85
CA CYS A 10 -1.64 31.14 -13.06
C CYS A 10 -2.17 30.34 -14.24
N ASP A 11 -1.29 29.84 -15.11
CA ASP A 11 -1.60 29.04 -16.29
C ASP A 11 -1.01 27.62 -16.22
N ALA A 12 -0.42 27.25 -15.08
CA ALA A 12 0.18 25.94 -14.87
C ALA A 12 -0.81 24.78 -14.73
N CYS A 13 -2.13 25.05 -14.63
CA CYS A 13 -3.18 24.02 -14.58
C CYS A 13 -4.56 24.56 -15.03
N PRO A 14 -5.56 23.69 -15.31
CA PRO A 14 -6.86 24.09 -15.83
C PRO A 14 -7.69 25.02 -14.94
N VAL A 15 -7.41 25.05 -13.64
CA VAL A 15 -8.12 25.92 -12.67
C VAL A 15 -7.85 27.40 -12.95
N MET A 16 -6.65 27.70 -13.44
CA MET A 16 -6.19 29.04 -13.77
C MET A 16 -6.48 30.10 -12.70
N CYS A 17 -6.12 29.80 -11.44
CA CYS A 17 -6.42 30.66 -10.28
C CYS A 17 -5.67 32.01 -10.33
N TYR A 18 -6.24 33.04 -9.69
CA TYR A 18 -5.58 34.34 -9.52
C TYR A 18 -4.80 34.38 -8.20
N ILE A 19 -3.50 34.64 -8.28
CA ILE A 19 -2.58 34.60 -7.14
C ILE A 19 -2.08 36.03 -6.86
N ALA A 20 -2.31 36.49 -5.63
CA ALA A 20 -1.77 37.78 -5.17
C ALA A 20 -0.27 37.65 -4.88
N ASP A 21 0.49 38.70 -5.17
CA ASP A 21 1.93 38.76 -4.90
C ASP A 21 2.25 38.33 -3.46
N GLY A 22 3.27 37.47 -3.32
CA GLY A 22 3.71 36.85 -2.07
C GLY A 22 2.85 35.68 -1.56
N ASN A 23 1.81 35.25 -2.28
CA ASN A 23 0.96 34.12 -1.88
C ASN A 23 1.11 32.91 -2.80
N SER A 24 0.75 31.73 -2.27
CA SER A 24 0.56 30.51 -3.05
C SER A 24 -0.79 30.52 -3.78
N GLY A 25 -0.85 29.78 -4.89
CA GLY A 25 -2.08 29.43 -5.58
C GLY A 25 -2.84 28.35 -4.84
N ALA A 26 -4.06 28.06 -5.29
CA ALA A 26 -4.98 27.15 -4.58
C ALA A 26 -4.50 25.69 -4.46
N CYS A 27 -3.44 25.30 -5.17
CA CYS A 27 -2.80 23.98 -5.08
C CYS A 27 -1.53 23.98 -4.21
N ASP A 28 -1.12 25.13 -3.66
CA ASP A 28 0.12 25.33 -2.88
C ASP A 28 1.43 24.94 -3.58
N ARG A 29 1.38 24.65 -4.89
CA ARG A 29 2.54 24.27 -5.72
C ARG A 29 3.17 25.42 -6.49
N TYR A 30 2.39 26.47 -6.75
CA TYR A 30 2.82 27.65 -7.48
C TYR A 30 2.54 28.90 -6.67
N ALA A 31 3.38 29.91 -6.77
CA ALA A 31 3.19 31.20 -6.11
C ALA A 31 3.37 32.37 -7.09
N ASN A 32 2.83 33.52 -6.73
CA ASN A 32 3.15 34.78 -7.39
C ASN A 32 4.28 35.45 -6.62
N LYS A 33 5.42 35.66 -7.26
CA LYS A 33 6.54 36.43 -6.74
C LYS A 33 6.91 37.50 -7.74
N ASP A 34 6.75 38.76 -7.35
CA ASP A 34 7.09 39.93 -8.14
C ASP A 34 6.38 39.95 -9.53
N GLY A 35 5.12 39.49 -9.57
CA GLY A 35 4.33 39.43 -10.79
C GLY A 35 4.66 38.24 -11.70
N GLN A 36 5.45 37.27 -11.22
CA GLN A 36 5.81 36.04 -11.95
C GLN A 36 5.30 34.80 -11.23
N ILE A 37 4.82 33.82 -12.00
CA ILE A 37 4.49 32.50 -11.48
C ILE A 37 5.80 31.74 -11.24
N ILE A 38 5.99 31.27 -10.01
CA ILE A 38 7.12 30.42 -9.63
C ILE A 38 6.62 29.07 -9.11
N ARG A 39 7.39 28.01 -9.35
CA ARG A 39 7.21 26.71 -8.69
C ARG A 39 7.78 26.80 -7.28
N LEU A 40 7.05 26.27 -6.30
CA LEU A 40 7.47 26.25 -4.89
C LEU A 40 8.35 25.05 -4.55
N ASP A 41 8.17 23.92 -5.24
CA ASP A 41 9.02 22.74 -5.09
C ASP A 41 10.09 22.70 -6.18
N PRO A 42 11.38 22.54 -5.85
CA PRO A 42 12.43 22.44 -6.85
C PRO A 42 12.34 21.13 -7.65
N LEU A 43 12.84 21.15 -8.89
CA LEU A 43 13.00 19.92 -9.67
C LEU A 43 13.97 18.98 -8.96
N THR A 44 13.56 17.75 -8.71
CA THR A 44 14.39 16.77 -7.99
C THR A 44 15.19 15.89 -8.94
N ILE A 45 16.50 15.83 -8.71
CA ILE A 45 17.46 14.96 -9.42
C ILE A 45 18.05 13.97 -8.40
N LEU A 46 17.96 12.68 -8.70
CA LEU A 46 18.54 11.60 -7.89
C LEU A 46 19.92 11.21 -8.40
N ASP A 47 20.90 11.05 -7.51
CA ASP A 47 22.21 10.46 -7.85
C ASP A 47 22.18 8.93 -7.62
N ARG A 48 22.33 8.14 -8.69
CA ARG A 48 22.29 6.66 -8.68
C ARG A 48 23.59 6.00 -8.23
N ARG A 49 24.66 6.74 -7.89
CA ARG A 49 25.92 6.14 -7.40
C ARG A 49 25.78 5.25 -6.16
N ILE A 50 24.63 5.28 -5.48
CA ILE A 50 24.38 4.53 -4.24
C ILE A 50 23.75 3.14 -4.50
N GLU A 51 23.04 2.92 -5.62
CA GLU A 51 22.53 1.57 -5.98
C GLU A 51 23.68 0.56 -6.19
N ALA A 52 24.90 1.03 -6.49
CA ALA A 52 26.07 0.19 -6.73
C ALA A 52 26.91 -0.12 -5.46
N GLY A 53 26.53 0.40 -4.28
CA GLY A 53 27.24 0.13 -3.02
C GLY A 53 28.59 0.83 -2.86
N ASP A 54 28.87 1.88 -3.64
CA ASP A 54 30.10 2.66 -3.51
C ASP A 54 30.11 3.52 -2.23
N ALA A 55 31.27 3.59 -1.56
CA ALA A 55 31.42 4.30 -0.30
C ALA A 55 31.18 5.82 -0.45
N VAL A 56 30.07 6.30 0.11
CA VAL A 56 29.75 7.73 0.18
C VAL A 56 30.42 8.37 1.40
N LYS A 57 31.27 9.37 1.18
CA LYS A 57 31.79 10.23 2.27
C LYS A 57 30.71 11.25 2.69
N PRO A 58 30.56 11.56 3.99
CA PRO A 58 29.52 12.46 4.48
C PRO A 58 29.57 13.85 3.83
N PHE A 59 28.40 14.29 3.34
CA PHE A 59 28.12 15.56 2.66
C PHE A 59 28.06 16.79 3.58
N LEU A 60 28.69 16.75 4.75
CA LEU A 60 28.76 17.90 5.66
C LEU A 60 30.19 18.47 5.66
N GLY A 61 30.44 19.45 4.79
CA GLY A 61 31.56 20.39 4.98
C GLY A 61 32.54 20.61 3.84
N ALA A 62 32.22 20.33 2.57
CA ALA A 62 33.10 20.69 1.44
C ALA A 62 32.37 21.60 0.43
N GLU A 63 32.98 22.75 0.11
CA GLU A 63 32.56 23.62 -0.99
C GLU A 63 32.56 22.82 -2.31
N TRP A 64 31.39 22.76 -2.94
CA TRP A 64 31.17 22.04 -4.19
C TRP A 64 31.52 22.93 -5.40
N ASP A 65 32.26 22.36 -6.36
CA ASP A 65 32.84 23.06 -7.51
C ASP A 65 31.96 23.07 -8.77
N GLY A 66 30.73 22.56 -8.68
CA GLY A 66 29.74 22.59 -9.77
C GLY A 66 29.95 21.54 -10.87
N ASN A 67 30.88 20.60 -10.73
CA ASN A 67 31.11 19.57 -11.75
C ASN A 67 30.44 18.24 -11.40
N LEU A 68 29.36 17.92 -12.12
CA LEU A 68 28.88 16.55 -12.30
C LEU A 68 29.66 15.94 -13.46
N HIS A 69 30.60 15.03 -13.17
CA HIS A 69 31.19 14.20 -14.21
C HIS A 69 30.07 13.44 -14.94
N GLN A 70 29.88 13.74 -16.22
CA GLN A 70 28.85 13.19 -17.11
C GLN A 70 28.85 11.66 -17.22
N GLU A 71 29.87 10.99 -16.72
CA GLU A 71 30.10 9.57 -16.98
C GLU A 71 29.29 8.63 -16.07
N ASN A 72 28.72 9.07 -14.93
CA ASN A 72 27.99 8.15 -14.03
C ASN A 72 26.85 8.79 -13.21
N GLY A 73 25.58 8.51 -13.56
CA GLY A 73 24.56 8.16 -12.55
C GLY A 73 23.44 9.15 -12.18
N ALA A 74 23.29 10.36 -12.72
CA ALA A 74 22.15 11.23 -12.33
C ALA A 74 20.83 10.85 -13.04
N PHE A 75 19.73 10.67 -12.30
CA PHE A 75 18.36 10.47 -12.80
C PHE A 75 17.47 11.67 -12.48
N VAL A 76 16.84 12.27 -13.48
CA VAL A 76 15.91 13.39 -13.27
C VAL A 76 14.52 12.82 -12.98
N THR A 77 13.97 13.11 -11.80
CA THR A 77 12.60 12.69 -11.43
C THR A 77 11.59 13.75 -11.79
N ALA A 78 10.32 13.37 -11.84
CA ALA A 78 9.22 14.31 -12.07
C ALA A 78 8.78 15.09 -10.84
N ILE A 79 9.35 14.84 -9.67
CA ILE A 79 9.01 15.60 -8.46
C ILE A 79 9.46 17.06 -8.66
N GLY A 80 8.50 17.98 -8.60
CA GLY A 80 8.74 19.41 -8.87
C GLY A 80 8.86 19.78 -10.34
N ALA A 81 8.62 18.85 -11.28
CA ALA A 81 8.81 19.11 -12.71
C ALA A 81 7.78 20.08 -13.33
N GLY A 82 6.62 20.24 -12.70
CA GLY A 82 5.47 20.89 -13.32
C GLY A 82 4.70 19.92 -14.23
N THR A 83 3.65 20.42 -14.88
CA THR A 83 2.71 19.58 -15.65
C THR A 83 2.78 19.88 -17.14
N THR A 84 2.23 19.00 -17.97
CA THR A 84 2.05 19.20 -19.42
C THR A 84 0.97 20.22 -19.77
N TYR A 85 0.42 20.98 -18.82
CA TYR A 85 -0.76 21.81 -19.08
C TYR A 85 -0.44 23.15 -19.79
N PRO A 86 -1.28 23.61 -20.75
CA PRO A 86 -2.36 22.86 -21.40
C PRO A 86 -1.82 21.68 -22.21
N ASP A 87 -2.51 20.54 -22.14
CA ASP A 87 -2.01 19.20 -22.49
C ASP A 87 -1.51 18.97 -23.94
N TYR A 88 -1.56 19.99 -24.81
CA TYR A 88 -0.89 19.97 -26.11
C TYR A 88 0.60 20.33 -26.02
N LYS A 89 1.05 20.90 -24.90
CA LYS A 89 2.46 21.24 -24.67
C LYS A 89 3.27 19.96 -24.40
N PRO A 90 4.50 19.85 -24.93
CA PRO A 90 5.44 18.83 -24.51
C PRO A 90 5.66 18.84 -22.99
N ALA A 91 6.08 17.70 -22.44
CA ALA A 91 6.45 17.61 -21.03
C ALA A 91 7.50 18.68 -20.66
N PRO A 92 7.45 19.23 -19.42
CA PRO A 92 8.35 20.30 -18.99
C PRO A 92 9.84 19.97 -19.16
N PHE A 93 10.18 18.69 -19.01
CA PHE A 93 11.52 18.18 -19.21
C PHE A 93 11.51 16.91 -20.05
N ILE A 94 12.28 16.93 -21.14
CA ILE A 94 12.60 15.76 -21.96
C ILE A 94 14.13 15.67 -21.95
N VAL A 95 14.65 14.71 -21.19
CA VAL A 95 16.06 14.68 -20.81
C VAL A 95 16.81 13.65 -21.64
N GLY A 96 17.76 14.10 -22.44
CA GLY A 96 18.70 13.25 -23.16
C GLY A 96 19.88 12.86 -22.26
N GLN A 97 20.20 11.58 -22.22
CA GLN A 97 21.33 11.03 -21.46
C GLN A 97 22.10 10.02 -22.31
N HIS A 98 23.41 9.97 -22.14
CA HIS A 98 24.26 8.96 -22.76
C HIS A 98 24.74 7.99 -21.68
N HIS A 99 24.54 6.69 -21.89
CA HIS A 99 24.96 5.64 -20.96
C HIS A 99 25.43 4.41 -21.70
N ASP A 100 26.61 3.89 -21.39
CA ASP A 100 27.19 2.65 -21.95
C ASP A 100 27.10 2.53 -23.48
N ASN A 101 27.40 3.62 -24.20
CA ASN A 101 27.32 3.75 -25.67
C ASN A 101 25.91 3.79 -26.27
N ALA A 102 24.86 4.02 -25.47
CA ALA A 102 23.49 4.21 -25.94
C ALA A 102 22.91 5.55 -25.47
N ASP A 103 22.13 6.17 -26.36
CA ASP A 103 21.38 7.40 -26.06
C ASP A 103 19.99 7.04 -25.53
N PHE A 104 19.67 7.55 -24.35
CA PHE A 104 18.36 7.43 -23.72
C PHE A 104 17.67 8.79 -23.64
N VAL A 105 16.34 8.74 -23.64
CA VAL A 105 15.48 9.88 -23.36
C VAL A 105 14.57 9.54 -22.19
N THR A 106 14.54 10.43 -21.20
CA THR A 106 13.61 10.38 -20.07
C THR A 106 12.67 11.57 -20.14
N VAL A 107 11.38 11.32 -20.38
CA VAL A 107 10.33 12.34 -20.35
C VAL A 107 9.79 12.45 -18.94
N VAL A 108 9.71 13.65 -18.40
CA VAL A 108 9.50 13.91 -16.97
C VAL A 108 8.37 14.92 -16.78
N THR A 109 7.29 14.52 -16.09
CA THR A 109 6.13 15.38 -15.81
C THR A 109 5.40 15.00 -14.53
N GLU A 110 4.86 15.99 -13.82
CA GLU A 110 3.85 15.79 -12.78
C GLU A 110 2.48 15.57 -13.46
N ALA A 111 1.94 14.37 -13.32
CA ALA A 111 0.71 13.92 -13.92
C ALA A 111 -0.50 14.25 -13.04
N ILE A 112 -1.53 14.90 -13.60
CA ILE A 112 -2.80 15.13 -12.89
C ILE A 112 -3.72 13.93 -13.13
N PHE A 113 -4.02 13.18 -12.07
CA PHE A 113 -4.86 11.99 -12.10
C PHE A 113 -6.25 12.24 -11.48
N SER A 114 -7.25 12.39 -12.35
CA SER A 114 -8.67 12.34 -11.93
C SER A 114 -9.21 10.91 -11.84
N TYR A 115 -8.54 9.96 -12.52
CA TYR A 115 -8.86 8.53 -12.52
C TYR A 115 -7.78 7.78 -11.73
N CYS A 116 -7.74 8.01 -10.41
CA CYS A 116 -6.81 7.34 -9.50
C CYS A 116 -7.45 7.05 -8.14
N GLY A 117 -6.76 6.24 -7.38
CA GLY A 117 -7.05 5.94 -5.99
C GLY A 117 -5.90 5.19 -5.34
N VAL A 118 -6.13 4.67 -4.15
CA VAL A 118 -5.20 3.74 -3.50
C VAL A 118 -5.87 2.40 -3.24
N LYS A 119 -5.04 1.35 -3.18
CA LYS A 119 -5.41 0.06 -2.62
C LYS A 119 -4.66 -0.09 -1.32
N VAL A 120 -5.37 -0.40 -0.24
CA VAL A 120 -4.78 -0.57 1.09
C VAL A 120 -4.91 -2.03 1.48
N LYS A 121 -3.78 -2.71 1.65
CA LYS A 121 -3.71 -4.04 2.27
C LYS A 121 -3.43 -3.84 3.75
N ILE A 122 -4.23 -4.48 4.59
CA ILE A 122 -4.14 -4.37 6.05
C ILE A 122 -3.95 -5.77 6.60
N ASP A 123 -2.75 -6.05 7.11
CA ASP A 123 -2.42 -7.32 7.74
C ASP A 123 -2.96 -7.31 9.18
N THR A 124 -4.15 -7.89 9.33
CA THR A 124 -4.85 -8.04 10.61
C THR A 124 -5.80 -9.22 10.51
N ASP A 125 -5.98 -9.92 11.63
CA ASP A 125 -6.98 -10.97 11.78
C ASP A 125 -8.33 -10.42 12.25
N ARG A 126 -8.42 -9.13 12.55
CA ARG A 126 -9.68 -8.49 12.93
C ARG A 126 -10.56 -8.30 11.71
N HIS A 127 -11.82 -8.65 11.89
CA HIS A 127 -12.85 -8.29 10.91
C HIS A 127 -13.09 -6.78 10.94
N LEU A 128 -12.82 -6.09 9.82
CA LEU A 128 -13.02 -4.65 9.72
C LEU A 128 -14.42 -4.28 9.22
N GLY A 129 -15.04 -5.14 8.42
CA GLY A 129 -16.38 -4.94 7.87
C GLY A 129 -16.65 -5.84 6.68
N LYS A 130 -17.90 -5.87 6.23
CA LYS A 130 -18.31 -6.74 5.12
C LYS A 130 -17.75 -6.24 3.80
N GLU A 131 -17.43 -7.16 2.89
CA GLU A 131 -17.10 -6.82 1.50
C GLU A 131 -18.23 -5.95 0.90
N GLY A 132 -17.84 -4.87 0.21
CA GLY A 132 -18.76 -3.87 -0.35
C GLY A 132 -19.26 -2.83 0.66
N ALA A 133 -18.88 -2.90 1.94
CA ALA A 133 -19.19 -1.85 2.90
C ALA A 133 -18.53 -0.52 2.51
N VAL A 134 -19.26 0.57 2.70
CA VAL A 134 -18.77 1.93 2.43
C VAL A 134 -17.74 2.34 3.47
N ILE A 135 -16.64 2.88 3.00
CA ILE A 135 -15.58 3.45 3.83
C ILE A 135 -15.76 4.96 3.84
N ARG A 136 -15.69 5.57 5.03
CA ARG A 136 -15.82 7.00 5.21
C ARG A 136 -14.58 7.60 5.85
N ALA A 137 -14.24 8.80 5.41
CA ALA A 137 -13.32 9.71 6.10
C ALA A 137 -14.09 11.00 6.38
N ASN A 138 -13.96 11.58 7.58
CA ASN A 138 -14.68 12.81 7.98
C ASN A 138 -16.20 12.78 7.63
N GLY A 139 -16.83 11.60 7.71
CA GLY A 139 -18.24 11.37 7.40
C GLY A 139 -18.59 11.19 5.91
N GLU A 140 -17.70 11.55 4.99
CA GLU A 140 -17.91 11.42 3.54
C GLU A 140 -17.51 10.03 3.04
N PRO A 141 -18.24 9.44 2.09
CA PRO A 141 -17.85 8.16 1.47
C PRO A 141 -16.61 8.37 0.59
N VAL A 142 -15.55 7.60 0.82
CA VAL A 142 -14.27 7.73 0.11
C VAL A 142 -13.82 6.44 -0.57
N GLY A 143 -14.56 5.34 -0.38
CA GLY A 143 -14.21 4.04 -0.94
C GLY A 143 -15.07 2.89 -0.43
N LEU A 144 -14.59 1.68 -0.68
CA LEU A 144 -15.28 0.43 -0.35
C LEU A 144 -14.30 -0.61 0.21
N VAL A 145 -14.78 -1.43 1.14
CA VAL A 145 -14.10 -2.68 1.52
C VAL A 145 -14.17 -3.62 0.32
N MET A 146 -13.02 -4.16 -0.09
CA MET A 146 -12.93 -5.12 -1.20
C MET A 146 -12.55 -6.50 -0.68
N THR A 147 -12.51 -7.47 -1.59
CA THR A 147 -12.22 -8.87 -1.27
C THR A 147 -10.91 -9.01 -0.50
N SER A 148 -10.97 -9.71 0.64
CA SER A 148 -9.81 -10.07 1.44
C SER A 148 -8.94 -11.08 0.72
N GLU A 149 -7.61 -10.90 0.80
CA GLU A 149 -6.63 -11.77 0.15
C GLU A 149 -5.57 -12.18 1.17
N TYR A 150 -5.21 -13.47 1.21
CA TYR A 150 -4.16 -14.01 2.09
C TYR A 150 -4.27 -13.59 3.57
N GLY A 151 -5.49 -13.61 4.12
CA GLY A 151 -5.72 -13.26 5.53
C GLY A 151 -5.81 -11.76 5.82
N SER A 152 -5.38 -10.91 4.88
CA SER A 152 -5.42 -9.45 4.99
C SER A 152 -6.79 -8.87 4.64
N GLN A 153 -7.15 -7.79 5.31
CA GLN A 153 -8.31 -6.96 4.96
C GLN A 153 -7.89 -5.95 3.89
N MET A 154 -8.77 -5.69 2.91
CA MET A 154 -8.42 -4.94 1.70
C MET A 154 -9.39 -3.79 1.49
N LEU A 155 -8.87 -2.59 1.25
CA LEU A 155 -9.66 -1.38 0.99
C LEU A 155 -9.34 -0.80 -0.39
N SER A 156 -10.37 -0.30 -1.08
CA SER A 156 -10.21 0.51 -2.29
C SER A 156 -10.73 1.92 -2.02
N LEU A 157 -9.83 2.90 -2.01
CA LEU A 157 -10.16 4.30 -1.74
C LEU A 157 -9.93 5.15 -3.00
N GLY A 158 -10.74 6.20 -3.18
CA GLY A 158 -10.68 7.07 -4.35
C GLY A 158 -11.42 6.51 -5.56
N GLY A 159 -10.99 6.90 -6.76
CA GLY A 159 -11.67 6.63 -8.01
C GLY A 159 -12.44 7.85 -8.53
N VAL A 160 -12.81 7.80 -9.81
CA VAL A 160 -13.44 8.94 -10.50
C VAL A 160 -14.77 9.35 -9.86
N ASP A 161 -15.54 8.37 -9.36
CA ASP A 161 -16.84 8.63 -8.74
C ASP A 161 -16.67 9.41 -7.43
N HIS A 162 -15.71 9.03 -6.58
CA HIS A 162 -15.46 9.72 -5.33
C HIS A 162 -14.73 11.07 -5.52
N LEU A 163 -13.79 11.17 -6.46
CA LEU A 163 -13.07 12.41 -6.72
C LEU A 163 -13.92 13.46 -7.45
N THR A 164 -14.74 13.04 -8.42
CA THR A 164 -15.42 13.96 -9.34
C THR A 164 -16.91 13.69 -9.59
N GLY A 165 -17.39 12.47 -9.32
CA GLY A 165 -18.80 12.09 -9.56
C GLY A 165 -19.75 12.44 -8.42
N GLY A 166 -19.23 12.50 -7.19
CA GLY A 166 -19.99 12.73 -5.97
C GLY A 166 -20.21 14.21 -5.62
N SER A 167 -20.41 14.47 -4.33
CA SER A 167 -20.56 15.85 -3.84
C SER A 167 -19.22 16.60 -3.82
N LYS A 168 -19.27 17.94 -3.76
CA LYS A 168 -18.03 18.75 -3.59
C LYS A 168 -17.31 18.42 -2.28
N ALA A 169 -18.06 18.11 -1.22
CA ALA A 169 -17.48 17.74 0.07
C ALA A 169 -16.78 16.39 -0.02
N GLU A 170 -17.44 15.42 -0.66
CA GLU A 170 -16.92 14.07 -0.92
C GLU A 170 -15.62 14.12 -1.71
N GLY A 171 -15.57 14.83 -2.85
CA GLY A 171 -14.36 14.94 -3.65
C GLY A 171 -13.19 15.57 -2.90
N ARG A 172 -13.47 16.62 -2.09
CA ARG A 172 -12.44 17.27 -1.26
C ARG A 172 -11.89 16.32 -0.20
N VAL A 173 -12.77 15.62 0.52
CA VAL A 173 -12.38 14.71 1.61
C VAL A 173 -11.67 13.47 1.07
N THR A 174 -12.15 12.93 -0.05
CA THR A 174 -11.47 11.84 -0.77
C THR A 174 -10.06 12.27 -1.18
N CYS A 175 -9.92 13.44 -1.80
CA CYS A 175 -8.62 13.94 -2.24
C CYS A 175 -7.67 14.19 -1.05
N ASP A 176 -8.16 14.72 0.08
CA ASP A 176 -7.39 14.88 1.32
C ASP A 176 -6.90 13.53 1.88
N ALA A 177 -7.78 12.53 1.96
CA ALA A 177 -7.42 11.20 2.43
C ALA A 177 -6.37 10.53 1.53
N LEU A 178 -6.55 10.60 0.21
CA LEU A 178 -5.57 10.07 -0.75
C LEU A 178 -4.23 10.82 -0.66
N MET A 179 -4.25 12.15 -0.53
CA MET A 179 -3.04 12.97 -0.38
C MET A 179 -2.21 12.57 0.83
N LYS A 180 -2.87 12.39 1.98
CA LYS A 180 -2.22 11.95 3.21
C LYS A 180 -1.61 10.56 3.04
N LEU A 181 -2.39 9.59 2.57
CA LEU A 181 -1.90 8.22 2.39
C LEU A 181 -0.74 8.14 1.40
N CYS A 182 -0.82 8.84 0.27
CA CYS A 182 0.25 8.88 -0.74
C CYS A 182 1.52 9.58 -0.23
N ASN A 183 1.42 10.43 0.80
CA ASN A 183 2.57 11.05 1.46
C ASN A 183 2.84 10.43 2.84
N LYS A 184 2.46 9.15 3.03
CA LYS A 184 2.77 8.33 4.21
C LYS A 184 2.24 8.89 5.54
N GLU A 185 1.19 9.71 5.49
CA GLU A 185 0.50 10.20 6.68
C GLU A 185 -0.67 9.28 7.08
N PRO A 186 -0.98 9.18 8.39
CA PRO A 186 -2.08 8.37 8.86
C PRO A 186 -3.44 8.95 8.48
N VAL A 187 -4.39 8.07 8.15
CA VAL A 187 -5.80 8.43 7.91
C VAL A 187 -6.71 7.54 8.74
N GLU A 188 -7.59 8.17 9.52
CA GLU A 188 -8.71 7.50 10.21
C GLU A 188 -9.88 7.28 9.25
N LEU A 189 -10.34 6.04 9.19
CA LEU A 189 -11.42 5.57 8.34
C LEU A 189 -12.48 4.87 9.19
N SER A 190 -13.76 5.14 8.93
CA SER A 190 -14.87 4.41 9.53
C SER A 190 -15.57 3.56 8.47
N ILE A 191 -15.77 2.28 8.75
CA ILE A 191 -16.45 1.36 7.84
C ILE A 191 -17.92 1.23 8.25
N ASP A 192 -18.84 1.45 7.30
CA ASP A 192 -20.29 1.38 7.57
C ASP A 192 -20.67 -0.03 8.05
N GLY A 193 -21.13 -0.13 9.30
CA GLY A 193 -21.48 -1.40 9.95
C GLY A 193 -20.27 -2.24 10.38
N GLY A 194 -19.07 -1.64 10.42
CA GLY A 194 -17.81 -2.28 10.80
C GLY A 194 -17.01 -1.46 11.81
N SER A 195 -15.69 -1.61 11.76
CA SER A 195 -14.73 -0.98 12.67
C SER A 195 -14.31 0.41 12.21
N THR A 196 -13.73 1.16 13.15
CA THR A 196 -12.89 2.32 12.83
C THR A 196 -11.44 1.86 12.73
N VAL A 197 -10.72 2.31 11.70
CA VAL A 197 -9.34 1.91 11.45
C VAL A 197 -8.48 3.11 11.06
N ILE A 198 -7.31 3.25 11.68
CA ILE A 198 -6.26 4.17 11.25
C ILE A 198 -5.26 3.38 10.42
N VAL A 199 -5.01 3.85 9.20
CA VAL A 199 -4.06 3.24 8.26
C VAL A 199 -2.96 4.24 7.89
N GLU A 200 -1.72 3.77 7.81
CA GLU A 200 -0.54 4.54 7.43
C GLU A 200 0.44 3.62 6.68
N SER A 201 1.01 4.07 5.57
CA SER A 201 1.89 3.22 4.76
C SER A 201 3.11 2.77 5.56
N GLY A 202 3.34 1.47 5.64
CA GLY A 202 4.50 0.90 6.33
C GLY A 202 4.36 0.83 7.86
N LYS A 203 3.17 1.10 8.42
CA LYS A 203 2.90 0.98 9.87
C LYS A 203 1.81 -0.04 10.15
N ALA A 204 1.78 -0.54 11.38
CA ALA A 204 0.70 -1.39 11.84
C ALA A 204 -0.63 -0.60 11.92
N PRO A 205 -1.78 -1.21 11.56
CA PRO A 205 -3.08 -0.57 11.69
C PRO A 205 -3.46 -0.36 13.16
N ILE A 206 -4.27 0.66 13.42
CA ILE A 206 -4.97 0.83 14.70
C ILE A 206 -6.46 0.59 14.47
N VAL A 207 -6.99 -0.52 14.98
CA VAL A 207 -8.39 -0.94 14.83
C VAL A 207 -9.13 -0.70 16.13
N ASP A 208 -10.21 0.08 16.09
CA ASP A 208 -11.03 0.46 17.25
C ASP A 208 -10.18 0.94 18.46
N GLY A 209 -9.15 1.74 18.15
CA GLY A 209 -8.22 2.30 19.13
C GLY A 209 -7.13 1.36 19.64
N LYS A 210 -7.03 0.13 19.11
CA LYS A 210 -6.00 -0.85 19.46
C LYS A 210 -5.03 -1.04 18.30
N MET A 211 -3.74 -0.88 18.59
CA MET A 211 -2.70 -1.20 17.61
C MET A 211 -2.64 -2.70 17.41
N GLU A 212 -2.69 -3.13 16.16
CA GLU A 212 -2.47 -4.53 15.80
C GLU A 212 -0.97 -4.82 15.78
N HIS A 213 -0.58 -6.03 16.16
CA HIS A 213 0.83 -6.42 16.19
C HIS A 213 1.15 -7.53 15.20
N ARG A 214 0.19 -8.38 14.89
CA ARG A 214 0.41 -9.62 14.15
C ARG A 214 -0.74 -9.94 13.20
N MET A 215 -0.43 -10.73 12.18
CA MET A 215 -1.36 -11.42 11.31
C MET A 215 -1.06 -12.92 11.33
N ARG A 216 -2.11 -13.74 11.30
CA ARG A 216 -1.99 -15.20 11.29
C ARG A 216 -1.17 -15.71 10.09
N VAL A 217 -0.34 -16.71 10.35
CA VAL A 217 0.42 -17.45 9.31
C VAL A 217 -0.48 -18.31 8.41
N GLY A 218 -1.69 -18.63 8.87
CA GLY A 218 -2.66 -19.39 8.11
C GLY A 218 -3.93 -19.69 8.91
N CYS A 219 -4.89 -20.32 8.25
CA CYS A 219 -6.12 -20.78 8.88
C CYS A 219 -5.87 -21.92 9.88
N GLY A 220 -6.88 -22.29 10.68
CA GLY A 220 -6.72 -23.32 11.72
C GLY A 220 -6.24 -24.69 11.19
N SER A 221 -6.57 -25.03 9.94
CA SER A 221 -6.03 -26.23 9.28
C SER A 221 -4.53 -26.16 8.99
N ALA A 222 -4.03 -24.99 8.61
CA ALA A 222 -2.61 -24.77 8.36
C ALA A 222 -1.82 -24.83 9.67
N THR A 223 -2.33 -24.20 10.74
CA THR A 223 -1.74 -24.29 12.08
C THR A 223 -1.62 -25.74 12.53
N ILE A 224 -2.65 -26.57 12.35
CA ILE A 224 -2.55 -28.01 12.65
C ILE A 224 -1.44 -28.67 11.82
N GLY A 225 -1.36 -28.38 10.52
CA GLY A 225 -0.31 -28.93 9.66
C GLY A 225 1.11 -28.59 10.13
N MET A 226 1.29 -27.41 10.71
CA MET A 226 2.60 -26.93 11.20
C MET A 226 2.95 -27.46 12.59
N PHE A 227 1.98 -27.57 13.51
CA PHE A 227 2.24 -27.75 14.93
C PHE A 227 1.80 -29.10 15.52
N ALA A 228 1.02 -29.92 14.80
CA ALA A 228 0.47 -31.17 15.36
C ALA A 228 1.52 -32.13 15.94
N SER A 229 2.71 -32.23 15.34
CA SER A 229 3.78 -33.09 15.87
C SER A 229 4.32 -32.64 17.24
N GLN A 230 4.19 -31.34 17.57
CA GLN A 230 4.65 -30.78 18.85
C GLN A 230 3.65 -31.01 19.97
N TRP A 231 2.36 -31.14 19.64
CA TRP A 231 1.30 -31.42 20.62
C TRP A 231 1.18 -32.90 20.96
N LEU A 232 1.69 -33.79 20.10
CA LEU A 232 1.56 -35.22 20.24
C LEU A 232 2.19 -35.70 21.57
N GLY A 233 1.38 -36.35 22.41
CA GLY A 233 1.81 -36.85 23.72
C GLY A 233 1.74 -35.82 24.85
N HIS A 234 1.43 -34.55 24.56
CA HIS A 234 1.26 -33.49 25.56
C HIS A 234 -0.22 -33.16 25.83
N VAL A 235 -1.11 -33.46 24.89
CA VAL A 235 -2.57 -33.21 25.00
C VAL A 235 -3.36 -34.24 24.18
N ASP A 236 -4.58 -34.57 24.60
CA ASP A 236 -5.43 -35.53 23.87
C ASP A 236 -6.11 -34.91 22.64
N GLU A 237 -6.44 -33.62 22.66
CA GLU A 237 -7.07 -32.91 21.55
C GLU A 237 -6.56 -31.48 21.40
N VAL A 238 -6.50 -30.99 20.17
CA VAL A 238 -6.31 -29.56 19.90
C VAL A 238 -7.36 -29.05 18.92
N VAL A 239 -8.00 -27.94 19.29
CA VAL A 239 -8.92 -27.20 18.45
C VAL A 239 -8.31 -25.84 18.14
N VAL A 240 -8.02 -25.60 16.86
CA VAL A 240 -7.52 -24.30 16.40
C VAL A 240 -8.71 -23.47 15.91
N VAL A 241 -9.08 -22.45 16.66
CA VAL A 241 -10.24 -21.59 16.41
C VAL A 241 -9.87 -20.50 15.41
N ASP A 242 -10.67 -20.41 14.35
CA ASP A 242 -10.50 -19.48 13.23
C ASP A 242 -11.87 -19.23 12.59
N ASP A 243 -12.16 -17.98 12.24
CA ASP A 243 -13.42 -17.55 11.63
C ASP A 243 -13.65 -18.17 10.24
N HIS A 244 -12.58 -18.39 9.48
CA HIS A 244 -12.65 -19.02 8.16
C HIS A 244 -12.69 -20.55 8.27
N ILE A 245 -11.68 -21.15 8.90
CA ILE A 245 -11.49 -22.61 8.95
C ILE A 245 -10.97 -23.04 10.33
N THR A 246 -11.89 -23.47 11.18
CA THR A 246 -11.53 -24.10 12.46
C THR A 246 -11.03 -25.53 12.23
N GLY A 247 -9.91 -25.85 12.88
CA GLY A 247 -9.23 -27.13 12.79
C GLY A 247 -9.42 -28.00 14.03
N VAL A 248 -9.54 -29.32 13.85
CA VAL A 248 -9.57 -30.31 14.96
C VAL A 248 -8.56 -31.42 14.68
N VAL A 249 -7.55 -31.57 15.54
CA VAL A 249 -6.37 -32.41 15.25
C VAL A 249 -6.72 -33.88 15.10
N SER A 250 -7.48 -34.47 16.03
CA SER A 250 -7.79 -35.91 15.99
C SER A 250 -8.53 -36.34 14.72
N GLU A 251 -9.29 -35.42 14.10
CA GLU A 251 -10.00 -35.66 12.86
C GLU A 251 -9.23 -35.23 11.60
N HIS A 252 -8.25 -34.33 11.74
CA HIS A 252 -7.48 -33.77 10.63
C HIS A 252 -6.54 -34.80 10.03
N GLN A 253 -6.21 -34.67 8.74
CA GLN A 253 -5.29 -35.60 8.06
C GLN A 253 -3.90 -35.64 8.71
N ALA A 254 -3.39 -34.51 9.20
CA ALA A 254 -2.14 -34.47 9.95
C ALA A 254 -2.20 -35.34 11.22
N GLY A 255 -3.30 -35.27 11.98
CA GLY A 255 -3.52 -36.15 13.12
C GLY A 255 -3.59 -37.63 12.72
N LYS A 256 -4.28 -37.94 11.60
CA LYS A 256 -4.35 -39.33 11.10
C LYS A 256 -2.99 -39.89 10.69
N VAL A 257 -2.11 -39.08 10.11
CA VAL A 257 -0.73 -39.48 9.77
C VAL A 257 0.15 -39.68 11.02
N LEU A 258 -0.15 -38.95 12.09
CA LEU A 258 0.54 -39.07 13.38
C LEU A 258 -0.06 -40.15 14.30
N ASP A 259 -0.98 -40.98 13.79
CA ASP A 259 -1.74 -41.97 14.57
C ASP A 259 -2.45 -41.36 15.80
N TRP A 260 -2.91 -40.11 15.68
CA TRP A 260 -3.59 -39.39 16.75
C TRP A 260 -4.92 -40.08 17.12
N PRO A 261 -5.13 -40.48 18.40
CA PRO A 261 -6.33 -41.19 18.82
C PRO A 261 -7.62 -40.39 18.60
N ASP A 262 -8.72 -41.09 18.30
CA ASP A 262 -10.03 -40.44 18.29
C ASP A 262 -10.42 -40.00 19.72
N THR A 263 -10.93 -38.77 19.84
CA THR A 263 -11.27 -38.14 21.12
C THR A 263 -12.78 -38.09 21.37
N GLY A 264 -13.58 -38.45 20.35
CA GLY A 264 -15.03 -38.38 20.38
C GLY A 264 -15.60 -36.96 20.27
N ILE A 265 -14.75 -35.94 20.07
CA ILE A 265 -15.16 -34.54 19.88
C ILE A 265 -16.16 -34.40 18.71
N THR A 266 -17.01 -33.37 18.82
CA THR A 266 -17.84 -32.87 17.72
C THR A 266 -17.84 -31.35 17.73
N ILE A 267 -17.97 -30.73 16.56
CA ILE A 267 -17.97 -29.27 16.39
C ILE A 267 -19.31 -28.82 15.80
N ASN A 268 -19.87 -27.76 16.37
CA ASN A 268 -21.01 -27.03 15.86
C ASN A 268 -20.56 -26.15 14.69
N GLY A 269 -20.53 -26.73 13.50
CA GLY A 269 -20.16 -26.03 12.27
C GLY A 269 -20.35 -26.90 11.04
N ARG A 270 -20.16 -26.32 9.86
CA ARG A 270 -20.26 -27.06 8.61
C ARG A 270 -18.95 -27.80 8.34
N ARG A 271 -18.96 -29.11 8.54
CA ARG A 271 -17.82 -29.97 8.18
C ARG A 271 -17.53 -29.89 6.67
N SER A 272 -16.28 -29.58 6.33
CA SER A 272 -15.80 -29.50 4.95
C SER A 272 -15.07 -30.79 4.55
N THR A 273 -13.94 -31.05 5.21
CA THR A 273 -13.15 -32.28 5.10
C THR A 273 -12.81 -32.76 6.52
N PRO A 274 -12.24 -33.97 6.72
CA PRO A 274 -11.88 -34.44 8.07
C PRO A 274 -11.05 -33.39 8.83
N GLY A 275 -11.49 -33.02 10.05
CA GLY A 275 -10.85 -32.02 10.90
C GLY A 275 -10.91 -30.57 10.43
N ARG A 276 -11.71 -30.25 9.39
CA ARG A 276 -11.88 -28.87 8.88
C ARG A 276 -13.35 -28.46 8.92
N TYR A 277 -13.63 -27.37 9.63
CA TYR A 277 -14.97 -26.87 9.88
C TYR A 277 -15.10 -25.41 9.42
N PHE A 278 -16.10 -25.12 8.61
CA PHE A 278 -16.45 -23.77 8.16
C PHE A 278 -17.64 -23.25 8.97
N GLN A 279 -17.77 -21.92 9.06
CA GLN A 279 -18.94 -21.26 9.66
C GLN A 279 -19.22 -21.76 11.08
N VAL A 280 -18.17 -21.90 11.90
CA VAL A 280 -18.33 -22.25 13.32
C VAL A 280 -18.84 -21.06 14.14
N ALA A 281 -18.53 -19.85 13.70
CA ALA A 281 -18.95 -18.58 14.26
C ALA A 281 -18.87 -17.49 13.19
N GLU A 282 -19.51 -16.36 13.46
CA GLU A 282 -19.41 -15.17 12.58
C GLU A 282 -18.09 -14.44 12.85
N PRO A 283 -17.53 -13.72 11.87
CA PRO A 283 -16.37 -12.85 12.09
C PRO A 283 -16.64 -11.78 13.16
N GLY A 284 -15.61 -11.40 13.91
CA GLY A 284 -15.71 -10.45 15.01
C GLY A 284 -14.38 -10.15 15.70
N LEU A 285 -14.44 -9.62 16.93
CA LEU A 285 -13.30 -9.14 17.71
C LEU A 285 -12.80 -10.11 18.80
N GLY A 286 -13.39 -11.30 18.87
CA GLY A 286 -13.12 -12.34 19.86
C GLY A 286 -12.12 -13.39 19.35
N TRP A 287 -12.27 -14.63 19.84
CA TRP A 287 -11.33 -15.73 19.59
C TRP A 287 -11.10 -15.99 18.10
N GLY A 288 -9.85 -15.93 17.65
CA GLY A 288 -9.46 -16.30 16.29
C GLY A 288 -10.19 -15.50 15.20
N GLY A 289 -10.46 -14.22 15.45
CA GLY A 289 -11.19 -13.35 14.51
C GLY A 289 -12.70 -13.59 14.47
N THR A 290 -13.26 -14.38 15.40
CA THR A 290 -14.70 -14.64 15.49
C THR A 290 -15.40 -13.68 16.45
N ASN A 291 -16.73 -13.75 16.53
CA ASN A 291 -17.53 -13.04 17.54
C ASN A 291 -17.62 -13.79 18.90
N LEU A 292 -16.77 -14.79 19.14
CA LEU A 292 -16.80 -15.62 20.35
C LEU A 292 -15.94 -15.04 21.47
N GLU A 293 -16.55 -14.86 22.65
CA GLU A 293 -15.82 -14.64 23.90
C GLU A 293 -15.40 -15.96 24.57
N ASP A 294 -16.24 -16.99 24.43
CA ASP A 294 -16.02 -18.34 24.95
C ASP A 294 -15.89 -19.32 23.78
N PRO A 295 -14.69 -19.91 23.58
CA PRO A 295 -14.45 -20.81 22.46
C PRO A 295 -15.20 -22.14 22.61
N LEU A 296 -15.61 -22.54 23.81
CA LEU A 296 -16.30 -23.83 24.04
C LEU A 296 -17.68 -23.89 23.39
N LYS A 297 -18.27 -22.74 23.03
CA LYS A 297 -19.55 -22.66 22.32
C LYS A 297 -19.56 -23.36 20.96
N ILE A 298 -18.38 -23.56 20.35
CA ILE A 298 -18.25 -24.30 19.09
C ILE A 298 -18.30 -25.81 19.28
N LEU A 299 -18.30 -26.32 20.51
CA LEU A 299 -18.28 -27.75 20.79
C LEU A 299 -19.70 -28.33 20.80
N GLY A 300 -19.86 -29.47 20.12
CA GLY A 300 -21.07 -30.28 20.19
C GLY A 300 -20.98 -31.36 21.27
N ALA A 301 -21.89 -32.33 21.22
CA ALA A 301 -21.89 -33.46 22.16
C ALA A 301 -20.67 -34.37 21.99
N TRP A 302 -20.01 -34.72 23.09
CA TRP A 302 -18.92 -35.68 23.13
C TRP A 302 -19.42 -37.13 22.97
N ARG A 303 -18.67 -37.94 22.22
CA ARG A 303 -19.05 -39.32 21.87
C ARG A 303 -18.17 -40.34 22.59
N GLN A 304 -18.67 -40.92 23.68
CA GLN A 304 -17.94 -41.97 24.43
C GLN A 304 -17.59 -43.18 23.56
N ALA A 305 -18.48 -43.59 22.66
CA ALA A 305 -18.24 -44.66 21.70
C ALA A 305 -17.07 -44.40 20.72
N LYS A 306 -16.52 -43.17 20.73
CA LYS A 306 -15.39 -42.74 19.90
C LYS A 306 -14.24 -42.15 20.72
N GLY A 307 -14.11 -42.51 22.00
CA GLY A 307 -12.93 -42.18 22.81
C GLY A 307 -13.11 -41.06 23.84
N ALA A 308 -14.26 -40.38 23.86
CA ALA A 308 -14.53 -39.37 24.89
C ALA A 308 -14.61 -40.03 26.28
N ARG A 309 -13.92 -39.45 27.27
CA ARG A 309 -13.82 -39.99 28.62
C ARG A 309 -13.50 -38.87 29.63
N PRO A 310 -13.86 -39.03 30.91
CA PRO A 310 -13.38 -38.15 31.97
C PRO A 310 -11.85 -38.12 32.02
N GLY A 311 -11.28 -36.95 32.27
CA GLY A 311 -9.84 -36.71 32.28
C GLY A 311 -9.20 -36.47 30.92
N LEU A 312 -9.97 -36.49 29.81
CA LEU A 312 -9.45 -36.13 28.48
C LEU A 312 -9.04 -34.66 28.47
N THR A 313 -7.82 -34.39 28.00
CA THR A 313 -7.20 -33.05 27.97
C THR A 313 -7.34 -32.39 26.61
N MET A 314 -7.63 -31.09 26.57
CA MET A 314 -7.87 -30.35 25.34
C MET A 314 -7.23 -28.96 25.37
N LEU A 315 -6.52 -28.62 24.30
CA LEU A 315 -6.04 -27.27 24.02
C LEU A 315 -6.98 -26.60 23.02
N MET A 316 -7.51 -25.42 23.37
CA MET A 316 -8.11 -24.51 22.40
C MET A 316 -7.17 -23.35 22.18
N VAL A 317 -6.89 -23.01 20.93
CA VAL A 317 -5.92 -21.97 20.57
C VAL A 317 -6.37 -21.22 19.31
N SER A 318 -6.12 -19.91 19.22
CA SER A 318 -6.30 -19.15 17.98
C SER A 318 -5.15 -19.38 17.00
N THR A 319 -5.35 -19.02 15.73
CA THR A 319 -4.30 -19.08 14.70
C THR A 319 -3.08 -18.18 14.97
N THR A 320 -3.22 -17.22 15.90
CA THR A 320 -2.15 -16.33 16.38
C THR A 320 -1.54 -16.71 17.72
N GLY A 321 -2.12 -17.68 18.43
CA GLY A 321 -1.77 -17.97 19.82
C GLY A 321 -2.21 -16.91 20.84
N GLU A 322 -2.72 -15.74 20.43
CA GLU A 322 -3.19 -14.67 21.33
C GLU A 322 -4.30 -15.14 22.28
N HIS A 323 -5.15 -16.04 21.79
CA HIS A 323 -6.14 -16.70 22.60
C HIS A 323 -5.75 -18.17 22.78
N SER A 324 -5.64 -18.62 24.02
CA SER A 324 -5.40 -20.02 24.33
C SER A 324 -6.04 -20.41 25.66
N GLY A 325 -6.41 -21.69 25.78
CA GLY A 325 -7.08 -22.23 26.95
C GLY A 325 -6.91 -23.74 27.02
N TYR A 326 -6.67 -24.23 28.23
CA TYR A 326 -6.49 -25.65 28.50
C TYR A 326 -7.66 -26.17 29.33
N TYR A 327 -8.21 -27.31 28.92
CA TYR A 327 -9.41 -27.88 29.50
C TYR A 327 -9.25 -29.37 29.76
N ILE A 328 -9.93 -29.85 30.79
CA ILE A 328 -10.03 -31.29 31.10
C ILE A 328 -11.51 -31.64 31.22
N LEU A 329 -11.93 -32.72 30.56
CA LEU A 329 -13.30 -33.21 30.67
C LEU A 329 -13.57 -33.76 32.08
N ASP A 330 -14.66 -33.33 32.70
CA ASP A 330 -15.15 -33.90 33.95
C ASP A 330 -15.91 -35.22 33.75
N ASP A 331 -16.51 -35.75 34.83
CA ASP A 331 -17.27 -37.00 34.82
C ASP A 331 -18.50 -36.95 33.88
N ASP A 332 -19.04 -35.75 33.65
CA ASP A 332 -20.17 -35.48 32.75
C ASP A 332 -19.71 -35.10 31.32
N LEU A 333 -18.40 -35.20 31.05
CA LEU A 333 -17.75 -34.83 29.78
C LEU A 333 -17.86 -33.35 29.43
N VAL A 334 -18.00 -32.49 30.44
CA VAL A 334 -17.99 -31.03 30.27
C VAL A 334 -16.54 -30.55 30.40
N PRO A 335 -16.02 -29.76 29.44
CA PRO A 335 -14.68 -29.20 29.54
C PRO A 335 -14.59 -28.20 30.70
N GLN A 336 -13.72 -28.47 31.67
CA GLN A 336 -13.44 -27.57 32.79
C GLN A 336 -12.09 -26.87 32.58
N PRO A 337 -12.00 -25.54 32.75
CA PRO A 337 -10.76 -24.80 32.56
C PRO A 337 -9.70 -25.21 33.59
N HIS A 338 -8.46 -25.38 33.13
CA HIS A 338 -7.31 -25.74 33.95
C HIS A 338 -6.10 -24.85 33.60
N PRO A 339 -5.12 -24.69 34.52
CA PRO A 339 -3.88 -23.97 34.22
C PRO A 339 -3.13 -24.61 33.04
N MET A 340 -2.61 -23.78 32.13
CA MET A 340 -1.87 -24.23 30.95
C MET A 340 -0.56 -24.94 31.36
N PRO A 341 -0.33 -26.19 30.92
CA PRO A 341 0.96 -26.86 31.07
C PRO A 341 2.08 -26.12 30.32
N LYS A 342 3.31 -26.14 30.87
CA LYS A 342 4.44 -25.39 30.31
C LYS A 342 4.76 -25.78 28.86
N ASP A 343 4.81 -27.08 28.56
CA ASP A 343 5.11 -27.57 27.21
C ASP A 343 4.07 -27.09 26.16
N LEU A 344 2.79 -26.98 26.56
CA LEU A 344 1.75 -26.45 25.68
C LEU A 344 1.83 -24.93 25.54
N GLN A 345 2.20 -24.22 26.61
CA GLN A 345 2.45 -22.78 26.55
C GLN A 345 3.59 -22.47 25.56
N ASP A 346 4.69 -23.22 25.61
CA ASP A 346 5.82 -23.02 24.69
C ASP A 346 5.41 -23.22 23.23
N SER A 347 4.48 -24.15 22.96
CA SER A 347 3.92 -24.32 21.62
C SER A 347 2.98 -23.18 21.19
N VAL A 348 2.19 -22.63 22.11
CA VAL A 348 1.35 -21.43 21.86
C VAL A 348 2.25 -20.22 21.56
N ASP A 349 3.32 -20.04 22.32
CA ASP A 349 4.30 -18.96 22.11
C ASP A 349 4.98 -19.13 20.74
N LEU A 350 5.32 -20.36 20.33
CA LEU A 350 5.87 -20.64 19.01
C LEU A 350 4.88 -20.34 17.86
N ILE A 351 3.58 -20.55 18.04
CA ILE A 351 2.57 -20.09 17.06
C ILE A 351 2.69 -18.57 16.87
N ALA A 352 2.74 -17.82 17.98
CA ALA A 352 2.85 -16.38 17.94
C ALA A 352 4.16 -15.89 17.31
N GLU A 353 5.28 -16.60 17.51
CA GLU A 353 6.57 -16.34 16.86
C GLU A 353 6.56 -16.57 15.35
N ASN A 354 5.69 -17.47 14.86
CA ASN A 354 5.53 -17.75 13.44
C ASN A 354 4.51 -16.83 12.75
N CYS A 355 3.91 -15.89 13.48
CA CYS A 355 3.01 -14.90 12.90
C CYS A 355 3.80 -13.75 12.26
N GLU A 356 3.24 -13.20 11.17
CA GLU A 356 3.83 -12.05 10.49
C GLU A 356 3.45 -10.74 11.23
N PRO A 357 4.30 -9.70 11.20
CA PRO A 357 3.94 -8.41 11.80
C PRO A 357 2.75 -7.78 11.07
N ALA A 358 1.85 -7.14 11.83
CA ALA A 358 0.76 -6.37 11.25
C ALA A 358 1.29 -5.12 10.53
N LEU A 359 0.81 -4.88 9.32
CA LEU A 359 1.29 -3.84 8.42
C LEU A 359 0.17 -3.33 7.51
N CYS A 360 0.17 -2.02 7.26
CA CYS A 360 -0.60 -1.40 6.20
C CYS A 360 0.29 -1.12 4.99
N THR A 361 -0.05 -1.68 3.84
CA THR A 361 0.57 -1.32 2.55
C THR A 361 -0.38 -0.44 1.76
N VAL A 362 0.11 0.71 1.28
CA VAL A 362 -0.65 1.61 0.41
C VAL A 362 -0.06 1.56 -0.99
N MET A 363 -0.85 1.06 -1.95
CA MET A 363 -0.50 1.08 -3.37
C MET A 363 -1.24 2.21 -4.06
N PHE A 364 -0.54 3.21 -4.60
CA PHE A 364 -1.15 4.20 -5.47
C PHE A 364 -1.43 3.57 -6.83
N MET A 365 -2.61 3.83 -7.40
CA MET A 365 -3.01 3.34 -8.72
C MET A 365 -3.64 4.45 -9.55
N GLY A 366 -3.13 4.71 -10.75
CA GLY A 366 -3.61 5.80 -11.61
C GLY A 366 -3.48 5.52 -13.10
N GLY A 367 -4.45 6.01 -13.88
CA GLY A 367 -4.44 5.91 -15.35
C GLY A 367 -3.84 7.14 -16.03
N ALA A 368 -2.75 6.97 -16.78
CA ALA A 368 -2.15 8.02 -17.58
C ALA A 368 -3.03 8.33 -18.81
N GLY A 369 -3.73 9.46 -18.74
CA GLY A 369 -4.70 9.91 -19.75
C GLY A 369 -4.10 10.14 -21.14
N GLY A 370 -4.95 10.22 -22.16
CA GLY A 370 -4.52 10.49 -23.54
C GLY A 370 -3.83 11.85 -23.70
N SER A 371 -4.29 12.85 -22.94
CA SER A 371 -3.78 14.22 -23.00
C SER A 371 -2.38 14.32 -22.38
N LEU A 372 -2.16 13.69 -21.22
CA LEU A 372 -0.81 13.53 -20.65
C LEU A 372 0.15 12.84 -21.62
N ARG A 373 -0.30 11.75 -22.24
CA ARG A 373 0.52 11.01 -23.22
C ARG A 373 0.85 11.85 -24.45
N ALA A 374 0.01 12.81 -24.82
CA ALA A 374 0.29 13.75 -25.92
C ALA A 374 1.47 14.69 -25.61
N GLY A 375 1.67 15.02 -24.32
CA GLY A 375 2.87 15.73 -23.86
C GLY A 375 4.15 14.90 -23.96
N VAL A 376 4.05 13.57 -24.06
CA VAL A 376 5.20 12.67 -24.22
C VAL A 376 5.49 12.40 -25.69
N THR A 377 4.46 12.01 -26.46
CA THR A 377 4.57 11.74 -27.91
C THR A 377 3.35 12.27 -28.66
N THR A 378 3.52 12.58 -29.94
CA THR A 378 2.42 13.02 -30.81
C THR A 378 1.37 11.92 -31.09
N ASN A 379 1.71 10.65 -30.86
CA ASN A 379 0.79 9.52 -30.95
C ASN A 379 0.73 8.74 -29.61
N PRO A 380 -0.26 9.04 -28.75
CA PRO A 380 -0.44 8.39 -27.45
C PRO A 380 -0.58 6.86 -27.49
N ILE A 381 -1.10 6.30 -28.59
CA ILE A 381 -1.29 4.85 -28.71
C ILE A 381 0.05 4.13 -28.91
N ARG A 382 0.96 4.69 -29.71
CA ARG A 382 2.31 4.13 -29.88
C ARG A 382 3.08 4.08 -28.57
N LEU A 383 2.98 5.14 -27.76
CA LEU A 383 3.58 5.15 -26.42
C LEU A 383 2.98 4.04 -25.53
N THR A 384 1.66 3.83 -25.64
CA THR A 384 0.99 2.76 -24.88
C THR A 384 1.48 1.39 -25.31
N GLU A 385 1.59 1.13 -26.61
CA GLU A 385 2.14 -0.10 -27.16
C GLU A 385 3.58 -0.33 -26.68
N SER A 386 4.42 0.71 -26.70
CA SER A 386 5.82 0.67 -26.24
C SER A 386 5.95 0.38 -24.74
N VAL A 387 5.06 0.93 -23.91
CA VAL A 387 5.02 0.64 -22.47
C VAL A 387 4.55 -0.80 -22.21
N GLN A 388 3.47 -1.23 -22.87
CA GLN A 388 2.93 -2.59 -22.72
C GLN A 388 3.90 -3.66 -23.26
N SER A 389 4.71 -3.33 -24.29
CA SER A 389 5.78 -4.19 -24.82
C SER A 389 7.09 -4.11 -24.02
N ARG A 390 7.15 -3.29 -22.96
CA ARG A 390 8.33 -3.03 -22.11
C ARG A 390 9.52 -2.40 -22.85
N GLN A 391 9.29 -1.74 -23.99
CA GLN A 391 10.29 -0.93 -24.69
C GLN A 391 10.45 0.47 -24.05
N THR A 392 9.41 0.96 -23.39
CA THR A 392 9.45 2.18 -22.56
C THR A 392 9.24 1.80 -21.11
N LYS A 393 10.22 2.12 -20.25
CA LYS A 393 10.13 1.98 -18.80
C LYS A 393 9.34 3.15 -18.24
N VAL A 394 8.45 2.88 -17.29
CA VAL A 394 7.68 3.90 -16.58
C VAL A 394 8.03 3.86 -15.10
N THR A 395 8.38 5.01 -14.54
CA THR A 395 8.62 5.17 -13.10
C THR A 395 7.73 6.27 -12.53
N CYS A 396 7.57 6.27 -11.21
CA CYS A 396 6.91 7.30 -10.43
C CYS A 396 7.92 7.76 -9.37
N GLY A 397 8.45 8.99 -9.49
CA GLY A 397 9.43 9.50 -8.53
C GLY A 397 10.72 8.67 -8.51
N GLY A 398 11.06 8.02 -9.63
CA GLY A 398 12.20 7.11 -9.74
C GLY A 398 11.93 5.65 -9.35
N ILE A 399 10.78 5.35 -8.76
CA ILE A 399 10.38 3.97 -8.41
C ILE A 399 9.69 3.32 -9.60
N GLU A 400 10.11 2.11 -9.95
CA GLU A 400 9.46 1.33 -11.02
C GLU A 400 8.06 0.91 -10.61
N GLY A 401 7.07 1.34 -11.38
CA GLY A 401 5.67 0.97 -11.16
C GLY A 401 5.32 -0.34 -11.87
N PHE A 402 4.39 -1.10 -11.28
CA PHE A 402 3.73 -2.18 -11.98
C PHE A 402 2.75 -1.59 -13.02
N ILE A 403 2.90 -2.01 -14.28
CA ILE A 403 1.97 -1.63 -15.35
C ILE A 403 0.88 -2.67 -15.47
N TRP A 404 -0.36 -2.24 -15.22
CA TRP A 404 -1.52 -3.10 -15.36
C TRP A 404 -1.73 -3.45 -16.84
N PRO A 405 -1.79 -4.75 -17.21
CA PRO A 405 -1.98 -5.16 -18.60
C PRO A 405 -3.31 -4.67 -19.17
N GLY A 406 -3.31 -4.30 -20.45
CA GLY A 406 -4.52 -3.96 -21.18
C GLY A 406 -4.44 -2.61 -21.90
N GLY A 407 -5.60 -1.97 -22.09
CA GLY A 407 -5.70 -0.69 -22.77
C GLY A 407 -5.21 0.46 -21.89
N GLY A 408 -4.41 1.36 -22.47
CA GLY A 408 -3.87 2.52 -21.75
C GLY A 408 -2.64 2.18 -20.90
N ILE A 409 -2.24 3.13 -20.07
CA ILE A 409 -1.11 2.99 -19.16
C ILE A 409 -1.65 3.21 -17.75
N THR A 410 -1.92 2.13 -17.05
CA THR A 410 -2.35 2.16 -15.65
C THR A 410 -1.18 1.71 -14.80
N ILE A 411 -0.66 2.62 -13.99
CA ILE A 411 0.48 2.39 -13.12
C ILE A 411 -0.01 2.08 -11.70
N MET A 412 0.67 1.15 -11.05
CA MET A 412 0.55 0.89 -9.61
C MET A 412 1.94 0.97 -8.97
N VAL A 413 2.07 1.74 -7.89
CA VAL A 413 3.36 1.92 -7.19
C VAL A 413 3.15 1.80 -5.68
N ASP A 414 4.11 1.17 -5.01
CA ASP A 414 4.15 1.07 -3.55
C ASP A 414 4.58 2.42 -2.97
N VAL A 415 3.69 3.05 -2.21
CA VAL A 415 3.92 4.36 -1.60
C VAL A 415 5.06 4.32 -0.58
N ALA A 416 5.31 3.18 0.08
CA ALA A 416 6.40 3.08 1.06
C ALA A 416 7.77 3.41 0.44
N ASN A 417 7.96 3.05 -0.83
CA ASN A 417 9.21 3.26 -1.57
C ASN A 417 9.31 4.65 -2.22
N MET A 418 8.22 5.40 -2.27
CA MET A 418 8.20 6.73 -2.88
C MET A 418 8.99 7.74 -2.02
N PRO A 419 9.64 8.74 -2.64
CA PRO A 419 10.22 9.86 -1.90
C PRO A 419 9.16 10.60 -1.08
N GLU A 420 9.57 11.16 0.06
CA GLU A 420 8.69 11.97 0.91
C GLU A 420 8.12 13.16 0.13
N ASN A 421 6.84 13.48 0.38
CA ASN A 421 6.13 14.60 -0.24
C ASN A 421 6.14 14.58 -1.78
N ALA A 422 6.22 13.40 -2.40
CA ALA A 422 6.24 13.27 -3.86
C ALA A 422 4.89 13.58 -4.52
N PHE A 423 3.77 13.50 -3.77
CA PHE A 423 2.43 13.70 -4.31
C PHE A 423 1.90 15.08 -3.99
N GLY A 424 1.19 15.67 -4.95
CA GLY A 424 0.48 16.94 -4.82
C GLY A 424 -1.00 16.81 -5.19
N TYR A 425 -1.73 17.91 -5.22
CA TYR A 425 -3.13 17.92 -5.69
C TYR A 425 -3.44 19.15 -6.53
N VAL A 426 -4.63 19.16 -7.14
CA VAL A 426 -5.24 20.37 -7.72
C VAL A 426 -6.65 20.59 -7.15
N PRO A 427 -7.14 21.85 -7.06
CA PRO A 427 -8.43 22.17 -6.44
C PRO A 427 -9.66 21.52 -7.08
N THR A 428 -9.57 21.17 -8.37
CA THR A 428 -10.52 20.24 -8.99
C THR A 428 -10.08 18.86 -8.53
N PRO A 429 -10.75 18.22 -7.55
CA PRO A 429 -10.14 17.15 -6.75
C PRO A 429 -9.49 16.07 -7.62
N ALA A 430 -8.16 16.05 -7.61
CA ALA A 430 -7.34 15.15 -8.38
C ALA A 430 -5.95 15.12 -7.75
N ILE A 431 -5.35 13.93 -7.73
CA ILE A 431 -3.99 13.72 -7.23
C ILE A 431 -3.01 14.03 -8.34
N VAL A 432 -1.88 14.61 -7.96
CA VAL A 432 -0.75 14.88 -8.82
C VAL A 432 0.37 13.96 -8.38
N ALA A 433 0.86 13.12 -9.30
CA ALA A 433 1.98 12.23 -9.02
C ALA A 433 3.08 12.41 -10.07
N PRO A 434 4.35 12.22 -9.70
CA PRO A 434 5.46 12.23 -10.65
C PRO A 434 5.31 11.06 -11.63
N LEU A 435 5.61 11.27 -12.91
CA LEU A 435 5.59 10.21 -13.91
C LEU A 435 6.73 10.41 -14.90
N GLU A 436 7.56 9.38 -15.04
CA GLU A 436 8.68 9.40 -15.97
C GLU A 436 8.59 8.27 -17.00
N PHE A 437 8.91 8.57 -18.27
CA PHE A 437 8.99 7.60 -19.36
C PHE A 437 10.41 7.55 -19.89
N THR A 438 11.07 6.41 -19.76
CA THR A 438 12.45 6.21 -20.22
C THR A 438 12.51 5.20 -21.34
N THR A 439 13.11 5.57 -22.47
CA THR A 439 13.37 4.67 -23.61
C THR A 439 14.61 5.11 -24.37
N THR A 440 15.03 4.37 -25.39
CA THR A 440 16.14 4.80 -26.25
C THR A 440 15.73 6.02 -27.08
N LYS A 441 16.68 6.87 -27.44
CA LYS A 441 16.40 8.08 -28.23
C LYS A 441 15.78 7.76 -29.59
N ASP A 442 16.27 6.70 -30.25
CA ASP A 442 15.74 6.27 -31.54
C ASP A 442 14.30 5.78 -31.44
N GLU A 443 13.98 4.99 -30.40
CA GLU A 443 12.62 4.55 -30.12
C GLU A 443 11.72 5.76 -29.81
N TYR A 444 12.16 6.69 -28.96
CA TYR A 444 11.42 7.90 -28.64
C TYR A 444 11.04 8.70 -29.90
N ILE A 445 11.97 8.86 -30.83
CA ILE A 445 11.72 9.53 -32.12
C ILE A 445 10.73 8.72 -32.98
N ALA A 446 10.88 7.40 -33.06
CA ALA A 446 9.99 6.52 -33.82
C ALA A 446 8.53 6.54 -33.30
N LEU A 447 8.36 6.68 -31.98
CA LEU A 447 7.07 6.86 -31.33
C LEU A 447 6.42 8.22 -31.64
N GLY A 448 7.14 9.15 -32.28
CA GLY A 448 6.71 10.51 -32.55
C GLY A 448 6.94 11.45 -31.38
N GLY A 449 8.01 11.22 -30.61
CA GLY A 449 8.44 12.08 -29.51
C GLY A 449 8.83 13.50 -29.94
N HIS A 450 8.78 14.43 -29.00
CA HIS A 450 9.07 15.85 -29.21
C HIS A 450 10.59 16.10 -29.26
N ALA A 451 11.24 15.61 -30.32
CA ALA A 451 12.71 15.57 -30.44
C ALA A 451 13.40 16.93 -30.26
N GLU A 452 12.77 18.02 -30.72
CA GLU A 452 13.30 19.38 -30.62
C GLU A 452 13.34 19.91 -29.17
N GLN A 453 12.65 19.23 -28.24
CA GLN A 453 12.57 19.60 -26.83
C GLN A 453 13.55 18.79 -25.97
N ILE A 454 14.36 17.90 -26.56
CA ILE A 454 15.33 17.11 -25.81
C ILE A 454 16.46 18.02 -25.32
N ARG A 455 16.70 18.03 -24.01
CA ARG A 455 17.71 18.83 -23.31
C ARG A 455 18.66 17.94 -22.53
N SER A 456 19.90 18.38 -22.32
CA SER A 456 20.85 17.65 -21.46
C SER A 456 20.60 17.96 -19.99
N VAL A 457 21.03 17.06 -19.10
CA VAL A 457 20.99 17.31 -17.64
C VAL A 457 21.70 18.61 -17.26
N ALA A 458 22.86 18.89 -17.89
CA ALA A 458 23.63 20.10 -17.63
C ALA A 458 22.88 21.39 -18.01
N ASP A 459 22.13 21.36 -19.12
CA ASP A 459 21.29 22.49 -19.52
C ASP A 459 20.13 22.71 -18.56
N ILE A 460 19.50 21.63 -18.09
CA ILE A 460 18.40 21.67 -17.12
C ILE A 460 18.87 22.24 -15.79
N ILE A 461 20.00 21.78 -15.25
CA ILE A 461 20.56 22.32 -14.01
C ILE A 461 20.88 23.82 -14.15
N LYS A 462 21.37 24.24 -15.33
CA LYS A 462 21.79 25.62 -15.57
C LYS A 462 20.61 26.59 -15.76
N THR A 463 19.53 26.14 -16.41
CA THR A 463 18.47 27.04 -16.88
C THR A 463 17.08 26.74 -16.32
N GLY A 464 16.91 25.58 -15.67
CA GLY A 464 15.65 25.17 -15.05
C GLY A 464 14.54 24.83 -16.05
N GLY A 465 13.30 24.90 -15.56
CA GLY A 465 12.06 24.75 -16.33
C GLY A 465 11.28 26.06 -16.47
N GLU A 466 10.10 26.00 -17.09
CA GLU A 466 9.25 27.18 -17.38
C GLU A 466 8.97 28.04 -16.14
N TYR A 467 8.73 27.42 -14.98
CA TYR A 467 8.39 28.10 -13.71
C TYR A 467 9.41 27.91 -12.58
N SER A 468 10.49 27.14 -12.81
CA SER A 468 11.52 26.91 -11.79
C SER A 468 12.89 27.22 -12.34
N LYS A 469 13.66 28.06 -11.64
CA LYS A 469 15.09 28.26 -11.90
C LYS A 469 15.97 27.38 -11.02
N ASP A 470 15.40 26.85 -9.93
CA ASP A 470 16.12 26.11 -8.91
C ASP A 470 15.90 24.61 -9.10
N SER A 471 16.99 23.83 -9.00
CA SER A 471 16.97 22.36 -8.99
C SER A 471 17.56 21.87 -7.67
N GLN A 472 17.01 20.79 -7.14
CA GLN A 472 17.52 20.12 -5.96
C GLN A 472 18.08 18.75 -6.34
N VAL A 473 19.30 18.47 -5.89
CA VAL A 473 19.92 17.15 -6.05
C VAL A 473 19.80 16.41 -4.73
N LEU A 474 19.14 15.26 -4.75
CA LEU A 474 19.02 14.37 -3.59
C LEU A 474 19.90 13.12 -3.81
N SER A 475 20.66 12.76 -2.78
CA SER A 475 21.22 11.42 -2.65
C SER A 475 20.13 10.49 -2.11
N VAL A 476 19.83 9.38 -2.78
CA VAL A 476 18.92 8.37 -2.22
C VAL A 476 19.65 7.67 -1.08
N ILE A 477 19.38 8.09 0.16
CA ILE A 477 19.74 7.30 1.34
C ILE A 477 18.51 6.47 1.66
N SER A 478 18.61 5.16 1.47
CA SER A 478 17.65 4.19 1.99
C SER A 478 18.44 3.02 2.56
N SER A 479 18.81 3.14 3.83
CA SER A 479 19.08 2.00 4.70
C SER A 479 19.03 2.45 6.16
N ASP A 480 17.89 2.98 6.60
CA ASP A 480 17.54 2.94 8.03
C ASP A 480 16.81 1.61 8.26
N HIS A 481 17.59 0.53 8.23
CA HIS A 481 17.32 -0.62 9.08
C HIS A 481 18.09 -0.37 10.36
N ASP A 482 17.52 0.48 11.23
CA ASP A 482 17.93 0.56 12.63
C ASP A 482 17.29 -0.62 13.38
N ASP A 483 18.19 -1.44 13.94
CA ASP A 483 18.10 -2.51 14.95
C ASP A 483 16.74 -2.94 15.54
#